data_AF-A0A843HIC7-F1
#
_entry.id   AF-A0A843HIC7-F1
#
_cell.length_a   1.000
_cell.length_b   1.000
_cell.length_c   1.000
_cell.angle_alpha   90.00
_cell.angle_beta   90.00
_cell.angle_gamma   90.00
#
_symmetry.space_group_name_H-M   'P 1'
#
loop_
_entity.id
_entity.type
_entity.pdbx_description
1 polymer ?
#
loop_
_entity_poly.entity_id
_entity_poly.type
_entity_poly.pdbx_seq_one_letter_code
_entity_poly.pdbx_strand_id
1 'polypeptide(L)' 'MKQGKRLTREQKAIVQGHGLNVKEYRFVEQINESYIKIVNVNTGIQKTVDVYKKSKNRWDF' A
#
# COMPACT_ATOMS: atom_id res chain seq x y z
N MET A 1 1.71 -6.92 -18.21
CA MET A 1 1.74 -6.51 -16.78
C MET A 1 0.68 -7.31 -16.03
N LYS A 2 1.02 -7.97 -14.92
CA LYS A 2 0.01 -8.61 -14.05
C LYS A 2 -0.94 -7.53 -13.56
N GLN A 3 -2.23 -7.67 -13.88
CA GLN A 3 -3.26 -6.74 -13.43
C GLN A 3 -3.32 -6.84 -11.90
N GLY A 4 -2.88 -5.78 -11.20
CA GLY A 4 -2.81 -5.79 -9.73
C GLY A 4 -4.18 -6.06 -9.11
N LYS A 5 -4.22 -6.84 -8.03
CA LYS A 5 -5.45 -7.17 -7.30
C LYS A 5 -5.96 -5.96 -6.53
N ARG A 6 -7.27 -5.93 -6.26
CA ARG A 6 -7.86 -4.94 -5.34
C ARG A 6 -7.24 -5.11 -3.95
N LEU A 7 -6.92 -3.98 -3.32
CA LEU A 7 -6.41 -3.96 -1.95
C LEU A 7 -7.50 -4.44 -0.97
N THR A 8 -7.14 -5.29 -0.01
CA THR A 8 -7.99 -5.64 1.13
C THR A 8 -8.17 -4.45 2.08
N ARG A 9 -9.04 -4.56 3.09
CA ARG A 9 -9.24 -3.50 4.08
C ARG A 9 -7.95 -3.16 4.83
N GLU A 10 -7.19 -4.17 5.22
CA GLU A 10 -5.90 -4.01 5.91
C GLU A 10 -4.86 -3.35 5.00
N GLN A 11 -4.70 -3.87 3.78
CA GLN A 11 -3.81 -3.29 2.76
C GLN A 11 -4.14 -1.83 2.46
N LYS A 12 -5.41 -1.45 2.48
CA LYS A 12 -5.82 -0.04 2.35
C LYS A 12 -5.30 0.80 3.51
N ALA A 13 -5.43 0.34 4.76
CA ALA A 13 -4.91 1.05 5.92
C ALA A 13 -3.39 1.23 5.86
N ILE A 14 -2.66 0.21 5.42
CA ILE A 14 -1.20 0.26 5.22
C ILE A 14 -0.85 1.31 4.16
N VAL A 15 -1.47 1.23 2.98
CA VAL A 15 -1.22 2.21 1.88
C VAL A 15 -1.56 3.63 2.32
N GLN A 16 -2.65 3.83 3.06
CA GLN A 16 -3.00 5.12 3.66
C GLN A 16 -1.96 5.58 4.69
N GLY A 17 -1.40 4.67 5.49
CA GLY A 17 -0.36 5.00 6.47
C GLY A 17 0.96 5.45 5.85
N HIS A 18 1.21 5.08 4.60
CA HIS A 18 2.31 5.61 3.79
C HIS A 18 1.96 6.92 3.07
N GLY A 19 0.79 7.51 3.32
CA GLY A 19 0.34 8.76 2.68
C GLY A 19 -0.05 8.59 1.21
N LEU A 20 -0.37 7.37 0.78
CA LEU A 20 -0.69 7.06 -0.61
C LEU A 20 -2.22 6.97 -0.83
N ASN A 21 -2.67 7.35 -2.03
CA ASN A 21 -4.08 7.26 -2.40
C ASN A 21 -4.49 5.83 -2.76
N VAL A 22 -5.18 5.14 -1.85
CA VAL A 22 -5.67 3.76 -2.04
C VAL A 22 -6.51 3.49 -3.28
N LYS A 23 -7.13 4.52 -3.88
CA LYS A 23 -7.91 4.34 -5.13
C LYS A 23 -7.00 4.08 -6.33
N GLU A 24 -5.83 4.69 -6.33
CA GLU A 24 -4.84 4.64 -7.40
C GLU A 24 -3.91 3.43 -7.29
N TYR A 25 -3.81 2.83 -6.12
CA TYR A 25 -2.92 1.68 -5.91
C TYR A 25 -3.66 0.34 -5.96
N ARG A 26 -2.94 -0.67 -6.44
CA ARG A 26 -3.35 -2.08 -6.45
C ARG A 26 -2.26 -2.96 -5.86
N PHE A 27 -2.67 -4.07 -5.27
CA PHE A 27 -1.75 -5.06 -4.71
C PHE A 27 -1.11 -5.87 -5.84
N VAL A 28 0.21 -6.06 -5.77
CA VAL A 28 0.96 -6.89 -6.71
C VAL A 28 1.27 -8.23 -6.06
N GLU A 29 2.01 -8.20 -4.95
CA GLU A 29 2.47 -9.38 -4.23
C GLU A 29 2.87 -9.04 -2.79
N GLN A 30 2.86 -10.04 -1.93
CA GLN A 30 3.49 -9.99 -0.62
C GLN A 30 4.96 -10.35 -0.84
N ILE A 31 5.89 -9.49 -0.42
CA ILE A 31 7.33 -9.79 -0.56
C ILE A 31 7.77 -10.70 0.59
N ASN A 32 7.39 -10.35 1.82
CA ASN A 32 7.56 -11.14 3.04
C ASN A 32 6.53 -10.68 4.07
N GLU A 33 6.56 -11.18 5.31
CA GLU A 33 5.62 -10.79 6.36
C GLU A 33 5.62 -9.27 6.67
N SER A 34 6.70 -8.56 6.35
CA SER A 34 6.92 -7.15 6.68
C SER A 34 6.70 -6.18 5.53
N TYR A 35 6.54 -6.66 4.28
CA TYR A 35 6.44 -5.78 3.11
C TYR A 35 5.45 -6.28 2.06
N ILE A 36 4.66 -5.34 1.54
CA ILE A 36 3.81 -5.57 0.37
C ILE A 36 4.27 -4.71 -0.80
N LYS A 37 4.10 -5.25 -2.00
CA LYS A 37 4.33 -4.53 -3.25
C LYS A 37 3.02 -4.06 -3.84
N ILE A 38 2.98 -2.79 -4.20
CA ILE A 38 1.83 -2.12 -4.79
C ILE A 38 2.21 -1.45 -6.11
N VAL A 39 1.23 -1.24 -6.99
CA VAL A 39 1.40 -0.55 -8.26
C VAL A 39 0.35 0.55 -8.41
N ASN A 40 0.75 1.73 -8.88
CA ASN A 40 -0.17 2.78 -9.26
C ASN A 40 -0.79 2.45 -10.63
N VAL A 41 -2.11 2.40 -10.73
CA VAL A 41 -2.82 2.01 -11.96
C VAL A 41 -2.76 3.06 -13.06
N ASN A 42 -2.55 4.33 -12.69
CA ASN A 42 -2.50 5.44 -13.64
C ASN A 42 -1.09 5.62 -14.21
N THR A 43 -0.05 5.45 -13.38
CA THR A 43 1.35 5.73 -13.76
C THR A 43 2.20 4.47 -13.95
N GLY A 44 1.73 3.30 -13.53
CA GLY A 44 2.49 2.05 -13.55
C GLY A 44 3.61 1.97 -12.50
N ILE A 45 3.81 3.02 -11.69
CA ILE A 45 4.87 3.08 -10.68
C ILE A 45 4.63 2.02 -9.60
N GLN A 46 5.64 1.18 -9.37
CA GLN A 46 5.63 0.18 -8.31
C GLN A 46 6.30 0.73 -7.05
N LYS A 47 5.74 0.40 -5.89
CA LYS A 47 6.31 0.73 -4.57
C LYS A 47 6.27 -0.48 -3.67
N THR A 48 7.25 -0.58 -2.79
CA THR A 48 7.24 -1.51 -1.66
C THR A 48 6.91 -0.72 -0.42
N VAL A 49 5.91 -1.17 0.34
CA VAL A 49 5.46 -0.50 1.56
C VAL A 49 5.53 -1.47 2.75
N ASP A 50 6.05 -0.96 3.85
CA ASP A 50 6.15 -1.64 5.14
C ASP A 50 4.77 -1.75 5.79
N VAL A 51 4.36 -2.97 6.18
CA VAL A 51 3.07 -3.24 6.86
C VAL A 51 3.01 -2.67 8.27
N TYR A 52 4.15 -2.53 8.95
CA TYR A 52 4.25 -2.05 10.34
C TYR A 52 4.39 -0.55 10.45
N LYS A 53 4.58 0.15 9.33
CA LYS A 53 4.59 1.62 9.33
C LYS A 53 3.22 2.11 9.75
N LYS A 54 3.09 2.44 11.04
CA LYS A 54 1.92 3.11 11.58
C LYS A 54 1.71 4.38 10.77
N SER A 55 0.48 4.61 10.32
CA SER A 55 0.13 5.94 9.83
C SER A 55 0.54 6.92 10.93
N LYS A 56 1.26 7.98 10.58
CA LYS A 56 1.38 9.15 11.45
C LYS A 56 -0.01 9.79 11.55
N ASN A 57 -0.96 9.08 12.17
CA ASN A 57 -2.14 9.70 12.71
C ASN A 57 -1.62 10.56 13.85
N ARG A 58 -1.67 11.86 13.56
CA ARG A 58 -1.38 13.03 14.36
C ARG A 58 -2.18 13.00 15.68
N TRP A 59 -1.82 12.08 16.58
CA TRP A 59 -2.32 11.93 17.95
C TRP A 59 -1.17 11.42 18.84
N ASP A 60 -0.02 12.09 18.76
CA ASP A 60 0.87 12.17 19.93
C ASP A 60 0.52 13.52 20.58
N PHE A 61 -0.33 13.47 21.61
CA PHE A 61 -0.53 14.55 22.58
C PHE A 61 0.47 14.37 23.72
#